data_AF-A0A2G2K2J6-F1
#
_entry.id   AF-A0A2G2K2J6-F1
#
_cell.length_a   1.000
_cell.length_b   1.000
_cell.length_c   1.000
_cell.angle_alpha   90.00
_cell.angle_beta   90.00
_cell.angle_gamma   90.00
#
_symmetry.space_group_name_H-M   'P 1'
#
loop_
_entity.id
_entity.type
_entity.pdbx_description
1 polymer ?
#
loop_
_entity_poly.entity_id
_entity_poly.type
_entity_poly.pdbx_seq_one_letter_code
_entity_poly.pdbx_strand_id
1 'polypeptide(L)'
;MRAGQSNPTYLLKCGKQEWVLRKKPPGELLPSAHAVEREYRVQAALIDTDVPVARMLHLCEDPDVIGTPFYVMERMVGRVFHVNSVPDVTPQERREIWEAMNDVLARIHRVDWKASLIQRR
;
A
#
# COMPACT_ATOMS: atom_id res chain seq x y z
N MET A 1 -18.43 -18.66 -0.05
CA MET A 1 -17.14 -18.51 -0.77
C MET A 1 -16.07 -18.14 0.24
N ARG A 2 -14.84 -18.66 0.17
CA ARG A 2 -13.71 -18.05 0.90
C ARG A 2 -13.23 -16.85 0.09
N ALA A 3 -13.38 -15.64 0.61
CA ALA A 3 -12.74 -14.48 0.02
C ALA A 3 -11.21 -14.65 0.07
N GLY A 4 -10.49 -14.13 -0.93
CA GLY A 4 -9.04 -14.12 -0.90
C GLY A 4 -8.54 -13.34 0.33
N GLN A 5 -7.69 -13.96 1.14
CA GLN A 5 -7.14 -13.29 2.31
C GLN A 5 -6.21 -12.15 1.86
N SER A 6 -6.27 -11.01 2.55
CA SER A 6 -5.31 -9.93 2.38
C SER A 6 -4.01 -10.24 3.12
N ASN A 7 -2.88 -9.66 2.66
CA ASN A 7 -1.61 -9.76 3.36
C ASN A 7 -1.72 -9.12 4.76
N PRO A 8 -1.43 -9.86 5.86
CA PRO A 8 -1.42 -9.30 7.21
C PRO A 8 -0.58 -8.03 7.31
N THR A 9 -1.17 -6.99 7.90
CA THR A 9 -0.62 -5.63 7.98
C THR A 9 -0.68 -5.15 9.43
N TYR A 10 0.43 -4.64 9.96
CA TYR A 10 0.66 -4.38 11.38
C TYR A 10 1.24 -2.97 11.60
N LEU A 11 0.86 -2.34 12.71
CA LEU A 11 1.47 -1.10 13.19
C LEU A 11 2.65 -1.43 14.10
N LEU A 12 3.87 -1.15 13.64
CA LEU A 12 5.09 -1.20 14.45
C LEU A 12 5.22 0.09 15.27
N LYS A 13 5.69 -0.01 16.51
CA LYS A 13 6.00 1.15 17.36
C LYS A 13 7.35 0.97 18.06
N CYS A 14 8.18 2.00 18.06
CA CYS A 14 9.39 2.09 18.87
C CYS A 14 9.48 3.48 19.50
N GLY A 15 9.17 3.57 20.80
CA GLY A 15 9.07 4.86 21.49
C GLY A 15 8.05 5.80 20.84
N LYS A 16 8.53 6.87 20.20
CA LYS A 16 7.71 7.84 19.44
C LYS A 16 7.64 7.56 17.94
N GLN A 17 8.39 6.61 17.42
CA GLN A 17 8.42 6.28 15.99
C GLN A 17 7.42 5.16 15.69
N GLU A 18 6.73 5.26 14.55
CA GLU A 18 5.69 4.32 14.15
C GLU A 18 5.77 4.03 12.64
N TRP A 19 5.60 2.76 12.26
CA TRP A 19 5.71 2.29 10.88
C TRP A 19 4.64 1.25 10.57
N VAL A 20 4.43 0.95 9.28
CA VAL A 20 3.54 -0.14 8.86
C VAL A 20 4.38 -1.29 8.30
N LEU A 21 4.22 -2.49 8.86
CA LEU A 21 4.76 -3.73 8.33
C LEU A 21 3.67 -4.51 7.61
N ARG A 22 3.95 -5.00 6.41
CA ARG A 22 3.05 -5.87 5.65
C ARG A 22 3.80 -7.11 5.21
N LYS A 23 3.23 -8.29 5.49
CA LYS A 23 3.89 -9.58 5.29
C LYS A 23 2.95 -10.59 4.65
N LYS A 24 3.48 -11.68 4.10
CA LYS A 24 2.63 -12.78 3.62
C LYS A 24 1.92 -13.48 4.79
N PRO A 25 0.74 -14.10 4.58
CA PRO A 25 0.19 -15.02 5.56
C PRO A 25 1.09 -16.27 5.71
N PRO A 26 1.06 -16.97 6.86
CA PRO A 26 1.81 -18.20 7.06
C PRO A 26 1.18 -19.38 6.32
N GLY A 27 1.99 -20.41 6.04
CA GLY A 27 1.57 -21.65 5.37
C GLY A 27 1.99 -21.73 3.90
N GLU A 28 1.56 -22.79 3.21
CA GLU A 28 1.79 -22.96 1.78
C GLU A 28 0.92 -22.00 0.97
N LEU A 29 1.53 -21.22 0.08
CA LEU A 29 0.87 -20.16 -0.67
C LEU A 29 0.76 -20.52 -2.15
N LEU A 30 -0.42 -20.32 -2.74
CA LEU A 30 -0.62 -20.51 -4.17
C LEU A 30 0.30 -19.58 -4.99
N PRO A 31 0.91 -20.06 -6.10
CA PRO A 31 1.75 -19.22 -6.95
C PRO A 31 1.05 -17.92 -7.36
N SER A 32 1.80 -16.81 -7.34
CA SER A 32 1.35 -15.42 -7.56
C SER A 32 0.40 -14.81 -6.52
N ALA A 33 -0.17 -15.59 -5.58
CA ALA A 33 -0.85 -15.01 -4.42
C ALA A 33 0.17 -14.34 -3.48
N HIS A 34 -0.27 -13.34 -2.73
CA HIS A 34 0.51 -12.71 -1.63
C HIS A 34 1.88 -12.12 -2.03
N ALA A 35 2.04 -11.61 -3.25
CA ALA A 35 3.29 -11.04 -3.77
C ALA A 35 3.63 -9.64 -3.18
N VAL A 36 3.95 -9.58 -1.88
CA VAL A 36 4.39 -8.35 -1.16
C VAL A 36 5.59 -7.64 -1.81
N GLU A 37 6.43 -8.40 -2.52
CA GLU A 37 7.59 -7.90 -3.27
C GLU A 37 7.16 -7.07 -4.49
N ARG A 38 6.02 -7.41 -5.10
CA ARG A 38 5.42 -6.61 -6.17
C ARG A 38 4.71 -5.39 -5.61
N GLU A 39 4.01 -5.53 -4.47
CA GLU A 39 3.43 -4.37 -3.75
C GLU A 39 4.52 -3.34 -3.41
N TYR A 40 5.66 -3.80 -2.89
CA TYR A 40 6.83 -2.97 -2.57
C TYR A 40 7.42 -2.28 -3.81
N ARG A 41 7.79 -3.05 -4.85
CA ARG A 41 8.42 -2.47 -6.07
C ARG A 41 7.53 -1.43 -6.75
N VAL A 42 6.21 -1.66 -6.80
CA VAL A 42 5.26 -0.70 -7.40
C VAL A 42 5.19 0.59 -6.58
N GLN A 43 5.03 0.52 -5.25
CA GLN A 43 4.96 1.73 -4.42
C GLN A 43 6.30 2.47 -4.36
N ALA A 44 7.43 1.75 -4.31
CA ALA A 44 8.76 2.35 -4.32
C ALA A 44 9.04 3.08 -5.64
N ALA A 45 8.61 2.55 -6.79
CA ALA A 45 8.78 3.19 -8.09
C ALA A 45 7.81 4.36 -8.38
N LEU A 46 6.82 4.59 -7.49
CA LEU A 46 5.88 5.72 -7.59
C LEU A 46 6.31 6.94 -6.75
N ILE A 47 7.34 6.83 -5.90
CA ILE A 47 7.74 7.89 -4.96
C ILE A 47 8.21 9.18 -5.65
N ASP A 48 8.74 9.05 -6.88
CA ASP A 48 9.22 10.16 -7.72
C ASP A 48 8.14 10.62 -8.74
N THR A 49 6.85 10.40 -8.44
CA THR A 49 5.71 10.76 -9.28
C THR A 49 4.67 11.58 -8.52
N ASP A 50 3.73 12.22 -9.22
CA ASP A 50 2.62 12.97 -8.60
C ASP A 50 1.62 12.09 -7.82
N VAL A 51 1.77 10.76 -7.83
CA VAL A 51 0.88 9.82 -7.13
C VAL A 51 1.24 9.77 -5.64
N PRO A 52 0.33 10.13 -4.71
CA PRO A 52 0.62 10.08 -3.29
C PRO A 52 0.76 8.63 -2.80
N VAL A 53 1.99 8.24 -2.44
CA VAL A 53 2.33 6.94 -1.86
C VAL A 53 3.11 7.11 -0.55
N ALA A 54 3.05 6.11 0.33
CA ALA A 54 3.89 6.08 1.52
C ALA A 54 5.35 5.81 1.14
N ARG A 55 6.31 6.35 1.91
CA ARG A 55 7.72 6.02 1.70
C ARG A 55 7.98 4.55 2.05
N MET A 56 8.40 3.79 1.05
CA MET A 56 8.88 2.42 1.24
C MET A 56 10.26 2.45 1.90
N LEU A 57 10.45 1.72 2.99
CA LEU A 57 11.67 1.82 3.83
C LEU A 57 12.56 0.59 3.69
N HIS A 58 11.98 -0.61 3.67
CA HIS A 58 12.73 -1.86 3.54
C HIS A 58 11.86 -2.99 3.00
N LEU A 59 12.43 -3.88 2.19
CA LEU A 59 11.88 -5.18 1.79
C LEU A 59 12.83 -6.25 2.32
N CYS A 60 12.27 -7.24 3.02
CA CYS A 60 12.98 -8.40 3.52
C CYS A 60 12.36 -9.66 2.91
N GLU A 61 13.10 -10.30 2.00
CA GLU A 61 12.71 -11.57 1.35
C GLU A 61 13.20 -12.79 2.14
N ASP A 62 14.05 -12.59 3.15
CA ASP A 62 14.53 -13.62 4.07
C ASP A 62 13.41 -14.06 5.04
N PRO A 63 12.97 -15.35 4.99
CA PRO A 63 11.95 -15.84 5.89
C PRO A 63 12.45 -16.04 7.33
N ASP A 64 13.75 -16.19 7.58
CA ASP A 64 14.26 -16.56 8.92
C ASP A 64 14.13 -15.42 9.93
N VAL A 65 13.92 -14.18 9.47
CA VAL A 65 13.79 -12.98 10.32
C VAL A 65 12.45 -12.95 11.08
N ILE A 66 11.31 -13.29 10.45
CA ILE A 66 9.96 -13.34 11.09
C ILE A 66 9.06 -14.49 10.61
N GLY A 67 9.65 -15.54 10.04
CA GLY A 67 8.97 -16.71 9.47
C GLY A 67 8.36 -16.52 8.08
N THR A 68 8.47 -15.34 7.45
CA THR A 68 7.94 -15.08 6.09
C THR A 68 8.40 -13.73 5.51
N PRO A 69 8.48 -13.55 4.17
CA PRO A 69 8.78 -12.26 3.55
C PRO A 69 7.83 -11.12 3.91
N PHE A 70 8.40 -9.92 4.05
CA PHE A 70 7.69 -8.72 4.48
C PHE A 70 8.33 -7.43 3.96
N TYR A 71 7.58 -6.34 4.00
CA TYR A 71 8.12 -5.00 3.85
C TYR A 71 7.71 -4.07 5.00
N VAL A 72 8.47 -2.99 5.17
CA VAL A 72 8.17 -1.89 6.09
C VAL A 72 8.06 -0.58 5.30
N MET A 73 7.06 0.23 5.62
CA MET A 73 6.82 1.56 5.05
C MET A 73 6.47 2.59 6.13
N GLU A 74 6.57 3.87 5.76
CA GLU A 74 6.14 5.01 6.59
C GLU A 74 4.66 4.93 6.97
N ARG A 75 4.33 5.30 8.22
CA ARG A 75 2.95 5.36 8.69
C ARG A 75 2.31 6.69 8.34
N MET A 76 1.58 6.73 7.23
CA MET A 76 0.69 7.85 6.91
C MET A 76 -0.40 7.98 7.98
N VAL A 77 -0.54 9.16 8.59
CA VAL A 77 -1.62 9.49 9.53
C VAL A 77 -2.71 10.24 8.78
N GLY A 78 -3.94 9.72 8.81
CA GLY A 78 -5.06 10.29 8.06
C GLY A 78 -6.39 9.60 8.35
N ARG A 79 -7.43 9.94 7.58
CA ARG A 79 -8.77 9.34 7.64
C ARG A 79 -8.90 8.24 6.59
N VAL A 80 -9.52 7.12 6.95
CA VAL A 80 -9.89 6.04 6.00
C VAL A 80 -11.41 5.95 5.96
N PHE A 81 -12.00 6.08 4.77
CA PHE A 81 -13.44 5.99 4.58
C PHE A 81 -13.82 4.59 4.08
N HIS A 82 -14.46 3.81 4.94
CA HIS A 82 -14.86 2.42 4.64
C HIS A 82 -16.22 2.28 3.95
N VAL A 83 -16.99 3.37 3.85
CA VAL A 83 -18.34 3.39 3.25
C VAL A 83 -18.40 4.47 2.19
N ASN A 84 -18.69 4.07 0.95
CA ASN A 84 -18.67 4.96 -0.22
C ASN A 84 -19.63 6.16 -0.12
N SER A 85 -20.70 6.08 0.68
CA SER A 85 -21.60 7.21 0.91
C SER A 85 -20.95 8.35 1.70
N VAL A 86 -19.84 8.10 2.40
CA VAL A 86 -19.13 9.03 3.32
C VAL A 86 -20.15 9.81 4.17
N PRO A 87 -20.86 9.15 5.11
CA PRO A 87 -22.02 9.75 5.76
C PRO A 87 -21.65 10.94 6.66
N ASP A 88 -20.53 10.85 7.37
CA ASP A 88 -20.12 11.78 8.44
C ASP A 88 -19.39 13.04 7.96
N VAL A 89 -19.75 13.54 6.77
CA VAL A 89 -19.22 14.79 6.19
C VAL A 89 -20.31 15.57 5.43
N THR A 90 -20.10 16.87 5.26
CA THR A 90 -20.98 17.74 4.49
C THR A 90 -21.05 17.34 3.01
N PRO A 91 -22.10 17.73 2.25
CA PRO A 91 -22.15 17.48 0.81
C PRO A 91 -20.96 18.07 0.03
N GLN A 92 -20.37 19.16 0.52
CA GLN A 92 -19.20 19.80 -0.09
C GLN A 92 -17.92 19.00 0.18
N GLU A 93 -17.62 18.63 1.43
CA GLU A 93 -16.49 17.74 1.74
C GLU A 93 -16.60 16.41 1.01
N ARG A 94 -17.81 15.84 0.90
CA ARG A 94 -18.04 14.60 0.14
C ARG A 94 -17.64 14.77 -1.32
N ARG A 95 -18.01 15.90 -1.94
CA ARG A 95 -17.62 16.23 -3.31
C ARG A 95 -16.10 16.34 -3.45
N GLU A 96 -15.44 17.09 -2.55
CA GLU A 96 -13.99 17.29 -2.55
C GLU A 96 -13.21 15.97 -2.40
N ILE A 97 -13.68 15.06 -1.55
CA ILE A 97 -13.13 13.71 -1.39
C ILE A 97 -13.20 12.91 -2.70
N TRP A 98 -14.34 12.95 -3.40
CA TRP A 98 -14.49 12.26 -4.69
C TRP A 98 -13.69 12.92 -5.82
N GLU A 99 -13.60 14.25 -5.86
CA GLU A 99 -12.77 14.98 -6.83
C GLU A 99 -11.28 14.68 -6.61
N ALA A 100 -10.80 14.67 -5.37
CA ALA A 100 -9.43 14.27 -5.03
C ALA A 100 -9.12 12.80 -5.36
N MET A 101 -10.07 11.88 -5.12
CA MET A 101 -9.91 10.47 -5.51
C MET A 101 -9.81 10.33 -7.04
N ASN A 102 -10.65 11.03 -7.80
CA ASN A 102 -10.62 11.01 -9.26
C ASN A 102 -9.32 11.61 -9.82
N ASP A 103 -8.78 12.67 -9.23
CA ASP A 103 -7.49 13.22 -9.61
C ASP A 103 -6.35 12.23 -9.35
N VAL A 104 -6.30 11.60 -8.16
CA VAL A 104 -5.28 10.56 -7.87
C VAL A 104 -5.36 9.39 -8.84
N LEU A 105 -6.57 8.93 -9.21
CA LEU A 105 -6.74 7.92 -10.27
C LEU A 105 -6.27 8.42 -11.63
N ALA A 106 -6.52 9.67 -11.99
CA ALA A 106 -6.04 10.26 -13.24
C ALA A 106 -4.50 10.37 -13.27
N ARG A 107 -3.86 10.69 -12.14
CA ARG A 107 -2.39 10.66 -12.00
C ARG A 107 -1.84 9.25 -12.18
N ILE A 108 -2.41 8.24 -11.52
CA ILE A 108 -2.01 6.84 -11.66
C ILE A 108 -2.05 6.38 -13.13
N HIS A 109 -3.11 6.71 -13.86
CA HIS A 109 -3.23 6.37 -15.28
C HIS A 109 -2.28 7.16 -16.22
N ARG A 110 -1.64 8.24 -15.74
CA ARG A 110 -0.65 9.04 -16.48
C ARG A 110 0.79 8.63 -16.19
N VAL A 111 1.06 7.78 -15.20
CA VAL A 111 2.41 7.29 -14.91
C VAL A 111 2.94 6.50 -16.11
N ASP A 112 4.07 6.94 -16.67
CA ASP A 112 4.83 6.10 -17.60
C ASP A 112 5.48 4.94 -16.83
N TRP A 113 4.76 3.82 -16.81
CA TRP A 113 5.17 2.55 -16.19
C TRP A 113 6.27 1.81 -16.97
N LYS A 114 6.73 2.33 -18.11
CA LYS A 114 7.91 1.85 -18.85
C LYS A 114 9.16 2.67 -18.50
N ALA A 115 9.01 3.99 -18.31
CA ALA A 115 10.09 4.87 -17.88
C ALA A 115 10.38 4.75 -16.37
N SER A 116 9.34 4.61 -15.55
CA SER A 116 9.48 4.34 -14.10
C SER A 116 9.94 2.90 -13.84
N LEU A 117 10.53 2.67 -12.66
CA LEU A 117 11.22 1.41 -12.33
C LEU A 117 10.29 0.19 -12.13
N ILE A 118 8.98 0.35 -12.35
CA ILE A 118 7.92 -0.66 -12.16
C ILE A 118 8.19 -1.98 -12.90
N GLN A 119 8.91 -1.96 -14.03
CA GLN A 119 9.23 -3.16 -14.81
C GLN A 119 10.48 -3.93 -14.37
N ARG A 120 11.34 -3.39 -13.49
CA ARG A 120 12.59 -4.10 -13.12
C ARG A 120 12.25 -5.35 -12.29
N ARG A 121 12.55 -6.52 -12.87
CA ARG A 121 12.48 -7.82 -12.20
C ARG A 121 13.58 -7.94 -11.16
#